data_AF-A0A3C1LPI4-F1
#
_entry.id   AF-A0A3C1LPI4-F1
#
_cell.length_a   1.000
_cell.length_b   1.000
_cell.length_c   1.000
_cell.angle_alpha   90.00
_cell.angle_beta   90.00
_cell.angle_gamma   90.00
#
_symmetry.space_group_name_H-M   'P 1'
#
loop_
_entity.id
_entity.type
_entity.pdbx_description
1 polymer ?
#
loop_
_entity_poly.entity_id
_entity_poly.type
_entity_poly.pdbx_seq_one_letter_code
_entity_poly.pdbx_strand_id
1 'polypeptide(L)'
;VYDIEVSFSDDNWTVELPYLGYSYQVSLVAKNEESETSICKSSIVTTTKRWLADHPEELRDDVVFRKIFSSLVSNGGIVSANRQVQDLIDQLSVENSGEVAR
;
A
#
# COMPACT_ATOMS: atom_id res chain seq x y z
N VAL A 1 -7.01 -14.89 8.34
CA VAL A 1 -8.29 -14.55 9.02
C VAL A 1 -7.90 -13.62 10.14
N TYR A 2 -8.51 -12.44 10.20
CA TYR A 2 -8.30 -11.48 11.27
C TYR A 2 -9.52 -11.55 12.18
N ASP A 3 -9.30 -11.82 13.47
CA ASP A 3 -10.37 -11.84 14.45
C ASP A 3 -10.48 -10.43 15.04
N ILE A 4 -11.68 -9.86 14.96
CA ILE A 4 -12.00 -8.54 15.49
C ILE A 4 -13.22 -8.65 16.41
N GLU A 5 -13.21 -7.91 17.52
CA GLU A 5 -14.40 -7.72 18.33
C GLU A 5 -15.22 -6.60 17.71
N VAL A 6 -16.48 -6.88 17.36
CA VAL A 6 -17.41 -5.92 16.78
C VAL A 6 -18.63 -5.83 17.69
N SER A 7 -18.94 -4.61 18.14
CA SER A 7 -20.14 -4.31 18.93
C SER A 7 -21.33 -4.03 18.02
N PHE A 8 -22.55 -4.24 18.54
CA PHE A 8 -23.78 -3.84 17.86
C PHE A 8 -23.91 -2.33 17.63
N SER A 9 -23.11 -1.53 18.33
CA SER A 9 -23.04 -0.07 18.14
C SER A 9 -22.13 0.35 17.00
N ASP A 10 -21.32 -0.56 16.46
CA ASP A 10 -20.30 -0.22 15.47
C ASP A 10 -20.96 -0.08 14.10
N ASP A 11 -20.85 1.10 13.52
CA ASP A 11 -21.41 1.45 12.22
C ASP A 11 -20.35 1.41 11.10
N ASN A 12 -19.07 1.54 11.47
CA ASN A 12 -17.95 1.63 10.54
C ASN A 12 -16.76 0.82 11.03
N TRP A 13 -16.04 0.18 10.10
CA TRP A 13 -14.81 -0.56 10.37
C TRP A 13 -13.81 -0.33 9.24
N THR A 14 -12.52 -0.35 9.59
CA THR A 14 -11.43 -0.09 8.64
C THR A 14 -10.54 -1.33 8.55
N VAL A 15 -10.14 -1.69 7.33
CA VAL A 15 -9.17 -2.76 7.07
C VAL A 15 -8.01 -2.21 6.27
N GLU A 16 -6.80 -2.45 6.75
CA GLU A 16 -5.59 -2.18 5.99
C GLU A 16 -5.32 -3.34 5.03
N LEU A 17 -5.18 -3.01 3.74
CA LEU A 17 -4.92 -4.01 2.71
C LEU A 17 -3.42 -4.36 2.68
N PRO A 18 -3.05 -5.65 2.67
CA PRO A 18 -1.68 -6.07 2.92
C PRO A 18 -0.72 -5.78 1.75
N TYR A 19 -1.19 -5.84 0.50
CA TYR A 19 -0.34 -5.66 -0.68
C TYR A 19 -1.00 -4.75 -1.72
N LEU A 20 -0.18 -4.02 -2.46
CA LEU A 20 -0.62 -3.23 -3.61
C LEU A 20 -0.55 -4.08 -4.89
N GLY A 21 -1.40 -3.80 -5.87
CA GLY A 21 -1.45 -4.54 -7.13
C GLY A 21 -2.44 -5.70 -7.18
N TYR A 22 -3.25 -5.85 -6.14
CA TYR A 22 -4.24 -6.90 -6.03
C TYR A 22 -5.65 -6.30 -5.90
N SER A 23 -6.64 -7.12 -6.23
CA SER A 23 -8.04 -6.83 -5.96
C SER A 23 -8.46 -7.55 -4.69
N TYR A 24 -9.07 -6.81 -3.77
CA TYR A 24 -9.52 -7.31 -2.48
C TYR A 24 -11.02 -7.19 -2.35
N GLN A 25 -11.62 -8.19 -1.69
CA GLN A 25 -12.97 -8.12 -1.16
C GLN A 25 -12.92 -8.55 0.29
N VAL A 26 -13.49 -7.74 1.17
CA VAL A 26 -13.59 -8.06 2.59
C VAL A 26 -14.99 -8.57 2.88
N SER A 27 -15.08 -9.66 3.64
CA SER A 27 -16.34 -10.20 4.14
C SER A 27 -16.29 -10.24 5.65
N LEU A 28 -17.27 -9.62 6.30
CA LEU A 28 -17.46 -9.75 7.74
C LEU A 28 -18.31 -10.99 8.00
N VAL A 29 -17.82 -11.85 8.90
CA VAL A 29 -18.45 -13.12 9.24
C VAL A 29 -18.59 -13.20 10.76
N ALA A 30 -19.80 -13.43 11.24
CA ALA A 30 -20.04 -13.78 12.63
C ALA A 30 -19.86 -15.29 12.78
N LYS A 31 -18.99 -15.70 13.70
CA LYS A 31 -18.76 -17.10 14.02
C LYS A 31 -19.35 -17.41 15.39
N ASN A 32 -20.30 -18.34 15.41
CA ASN A 32 -20.81 -18.95 16.63
C ASN A 32 -20.32 -20.41 16.70
N GLU A 33 -20.51 -21.09 17.83
CA GLU A 33 -20.03 -22.47 18.06
C GLU A 33 -20.53 -23.48 17.00
N GLU A 34 -21.68 -23.21 16.37
CA GLU A 34 -22.32 -24.11 15.40
C GLU A 34 -22.28 -23.64 13.94
N SER A 35 -22.03 -22.35 13.68
CA SER A 35 -22.11 -21.81 12.31
C SER A 35 -21.33 -20.52 12.09
N GLU A 36 -20.94 -20.32 10.84
CA GLU A 36 -20.39 -19.06 10.33
C GLU A 36 -21.46 -18.39 9.44
N THR A 37 -21.86 -17.17 9.81
CA THR A 37 -22.84 -16.38 9.06
C THR A 37 -22.19 -15.12 8.51
N SER A 38 -22.28 -14.92 7.18
CA SER A 38 -21.79 -13.68 6.56
C SER A 38 -22.72 -12.52 6.89
N ILE A 39 -22.18 -11.49 7.56
CA ILE A 39 -22.92 -10.29 7.96
C ILE A 39 -22.97 -9.30 6.81
N CYS A 40 -21.82 -9.00 6.21
CA CYS A 40 -21.72 -8.07 5.09
C CYS A 40 -20.47 -8.35 4.24
N LYS A 41 -20.47 -7.78 3.03
CA LYS A 41 -19.35 -7.83 2.11
C LYS A 41 -19.09 -6.44 1.55
N SER A 42 -17.81 -6.07 1.44
CA SER A 42 -17.41 -4.85 0.76
C SER A 42 -17.57 -5.00 -0.76
N SER A 43 -17.55 -3.86 -1.44
CA SER A 43 -17.21 -3.82 -2.87
C SER A 43 -15.78 -4.33 -3.10
N ILE A 44 -15.48 -4.74 -4.33
CA ILE A 44 -14.13 -5.09 -4.73
C ILE A 44 -13.32 -3.81 -4.87
N VAL A 45 -12.20 -3.73 -4.16
CA VAL A 45 -11.25 -2.62 -4.26
C VAL A 45 -9.99 -3.12 -4.95
N THR A 46 -9.62 -2.48 -6.06
CA THR A 46 -8.39 -2.80 -6.80
C THR A 46 -7.32 -1.78 -6.45
N THR A 47 -6.19 -2.28 -5.96
CA THR A 47 -5.00 -1.46 -5.71
C THR A 47 -4.08 -1.53 -6.92
N THR A 48 -3.46 -0.40 -7.30
CA THR A 48 -2.55 -0.34 -8.44
C THR A 48 -1.23 -1.03 -8.10
N LYS A 49 -0.71 -1.85 -9.02
CA LYS A 49 0.57 -2.55 -8.85
C LYS A 49 1.70 -1.52 -8.72
N ARG A 50 2.67 -1.78 -7.85
CA ARG A 50 3.88 -0.95 -7.69
C ARG A 50 4.81 -1.20 -8.87
N TRP A 51 4.52 -0.60 -10.03
CA TRP A 51 5.37 -0.71 -11.22
C TRP A 51 6.84 -0.40 -10.92
N LEU A 52 7.09 0.59 -10.06
CA LEU A 52 8.44 0.95 -9.62
C LEU A 52 9.11 -0.06 -8.68
N ALA A 53 8.34 -0.79 -7.87
CA ALA A 53 8.93 -1.85 -7.04
C ALA A 53 9.39 -3.03 -7.90
N ASP A 54 8.73 -3.25 -9.04
CA ASP A 54 9.10 -4.28 -10.01
C ASP A 54 10.28 -3.82 -10.92
N HIS A 55 10.50 -2.51 -11.06
CA HIS A 55 11.53 -1.91 -11.93
C HIS A 55 12.35 -0.80 -11.24
N PRO A 56 13.04 -1.10 -10.12
CA PRO A 56 13.82 -0.09 -9.38
C PRO A 56 14.99 0.48 -10.18
N GLU A 57 15.52 -0.25 -11.16
CA GLU A 57 16.61 0.18 -12.05
C GLU A 57 16.24 1.40 -12.91
N GLU A 58 14.97 1.57 -13.24
CA GLU A 58 14.47 2.70 -14.03
C GLU A 58 14.61 4.04 -13.27
N LEU A 59 14.76 4.00 -11.95
CA LEU A 59 15.10 5.17 -11.13
C LEU A 59 16.56 5.62 -11.29
N ARG A 60 17.46 4.77 -11.81
CA ARG A 60 18.87 5.10 -12.00
C ARG A 60 19.11 5.94 -13.26
N ASP A 61 18.18 5.90 -14.21
CA ASP A 61 18.22 6.75 -15.40
C ASP A 61 17.52 8.09 -15.11
N ASP A 62 18.31 9.17 -15.02
CA ASP A 62 17.80 10.51 -14.71
C ASP A 62 16.78 11.02 -15.75
N VAL A 63 16.87 10.55 -17.01
CA VAL A 63 15.93 10.93 -18.08
C VAL A 63 14.60 10.22 -17.90
N VAL A 64 14.62 8.91 -17.62
CA VAL A 64 13.41 8.12 -17.38
C VAL A 64 12.73 8.57 -16.09
N PHE A 65 13.51 8.78 -15.02
CA PHE A 65 13.04 9.30 -13.75
C PHE A 65 12.28 10.62 -13.94
N ARG A 66 12.90 11.62 -14.58
CA ARG A 66 12.24 12.90 -14.85
C ARG A 66 11.00 12.74 -15.72
N LYS A 67 10.99 11.83 -16.68
CA LYS A 67 9.81 11.63 -17.55
C LYS A 67 8.62 11.06 -16.77
N ILE A 68 8.86 10.08 -15.91
CA ILE A 68 7.83 9.43 -15.10
C ILE A 68 7.34 10.34 -13.96
N PHE A 69 8.27 11.08 -13.34
CA PHE A 69 8.00 11.87 -12.14
C PHE A 69 7.87 13.37 -12.36
N SER A 70 8.11 13.90 -13.56
CA SER A 70 7.91 15.34 -13.85
C SER A 70 6.50 15.83 -13.56
N SER A 71 5.49 14.96 -13.74
CA SER A 71 4.09 15.24 -13.38
C SER A 71 3.84 15.22 -11.87
N LEU A 72 4.72 14.56 -11.11
CA LEU A 72 4.67 14.43 -9.65
C LEU A 72 5.59 15.43 -8.96
N VAL A 73 6.56 16.02 -9.66
CA VAL A 73 7.45 17.03 -9.11
C VAL A 73 6.82 18.40 -9.33
N SER A 74 6.46 19.07 -8.24
CA SER A 74 6.03 20.47 -8.28
C SER A 74 7.17 21.36 -8.80
N ASN A 75 6.85 22.56 -9.32
CA ASN A 75 7.85 23.52 -9.81
C ASN A 75 8.93 23.93 -8.77
N GLY A 76 8.76 23.55 -7.49
CA GLY A 76 9.76 23.72 -6.42
C GLY A 76 10.66 22.50 -6.17
N GLY A 77 10.62 21.45 -6.99
CA GLY A 77 11.43 20.23 -6.82
C GLY A 77 10.88 19.25 -5.77
N ILE A 78 9.70 19.53 -5.21
CA ILE A 78 9.07 18.63 -4.23
C ILE A 78 8.23 17.60 -4.98
N VAL A 79 8.58 16.33 -4.79
CA VAL A 79 7.76 15.19 -5.23
C VAL A 79 6.46 15.19 -4.43
N SER A 80 5.34 15.47 -5.11
CA SER A 80 3.97 15.24 -4.64
C SER A 80 3.87 13.87 -4.00
N ALA A 81 3.07 13.75 -2.93
CA ALA A 81 2.97 12.61 -2.01
C ALA A 81 2.62 11.26 -2.68
N ASN A 82 3.51 10.77 -3.53
CA ASN A 82 3.43 9.48 -4.17
C ASN A 82 4.04 8.47 -3.18
N ARG A 83 3.16 7.72 -2.53
CA ARG A 83 3.52 6.73 -1.53
C ARG A 83 4.53 5.70 -2.06
N GLN A 84 4.48 5.35 -3.35
CA GLN A 84 5.44 4.40 -3.93
C GLN A 84 6.86 4.97 -3.98
N VAL A 85 7.01 6.26 -4.25
CA VAL A 85 8.32 6.94 -4.24
C VAL A 85 8.84 7.08 -2.81
N GLN A 86 7.96 7.41 -1.87
CA GLN A 86 8.32 7.49 -0.44
C GLN A 86 8.76 6.13 0.10
N ASP A 87 7.99 5.07 -0.18
CA ASP A 87 8.34 3.70 0.24
C ASP A 87 9.71 3.26 -0.33
N LEU A 88 10.06 3.68 -1.56
CA LEU A 88 11.36 3.39 -2.18
C LEU A 88 12.50 4.23 -1.59
N ILE A 89 12.27 5.51 -1.31
CA ILE A 89 13.24 6.38 -0.62
C ILE A 89 13.54 5.81 0.77
N ASP A 90 12.53 5.36 1.50
CA ASP A 90 12.69 4.76 2.82
C ASP A 90 13.53 3.47 2.74
N GLN A 91 13.27 2.60 1.77
CA GLN A 91 14.07 1.39 1.53
C GLN A 91 15.53 1.69 1.19
N LEU A 92 15.78 2.66 0.30
CA LEU A 92 17.13 3.08 -0.08
C LEU A 92 17.89 3.77 1.08
N SER A 93 17.17 4.48 1.94
CA SER A 93 17.75 5.12 3.13
C SER A 93 18.21 4.10 4.17
N VAL A 94 17.53 2.95 4.25
CA VAL A 94 17.91 1.84 5.12
C VAL A 94 19.13 1.09 4.59
N GLU A 95 19.23 0.86 3.28
CA GLU A 95 20.42 0.21 2.67
C GLU A 95 21.70 1.04 2.87
N ASN A 96 21.65 2.37 2.68
CA ASN A 96 22.82 3.24 2.87
C ASN A 96 23.24 3.39 4.34
N SER A 97 22.38 3.04 5.30
CA SER A 97 22.71 3.07 6.73
C SER A 97 23.55 1.85 7.16
N GLY A 98 23.57 0.78 6.36
CA GLY A 98 24.37 -0.43 6.61
C GLY A 98 25.83 -0.34 6.15
N GLU A 99 26.18 0.62 5.27
CA GLU A 99 27.51 0.70 4.67
C GLU A 99 28.49 1.64 5.43
N VAL A 100 28.06 2.24 6.55
CA VAL A 100 28.89 3.16 7.36
C VAL A 100 29.40 2.52 8.66
N ALA A 101 29.06 1.27 8.96
CA ALA A 101 29.61 0.52 10.10
C ALA A 101 30.68 -0.48 9.62
N ARG A 102 31.92 0.01 9.67
CA ARG A 102 33.22 -0.70 9.72
C ARG A 102 33.19 -2.21 9.95
#